data_AF-A0A6F8SMU5-F1
#
_entry.id   AF-A0A6F8SMU5-F1
#
_cell.length_a   1.000
_cell.length_b   1.000
_cell.length_c   1.000
_cell.angle_alpha   90.00
_cell.angle_beta   90.00
_cell.angle_gamma   90.00
#
_symmetry.space_group_name_H-M   'P 1'
#
loop_
_entity.id
_entity.type
_entity.pdbx_description
1 polymer ?
#
loop_
_entity_poly.entity_id
_entity_poly.type
_entity_poly.pdbx_seq_one_letter_code
_entity_poly.pdbx_strand_id
1 'polypeptide(L)'
;MSTFMNAANKYRRAHWLAKHHLAPLAKLYEMWIYLIHNSFIPASCEIGEGTSFGYKGIGVVVHSRARIGKNCLIAQNVTIGGRSGHEEVPIIGDNCYIGAGAKVLGPITLGDNVIIGANAVMICDAPSNSIWGGGARSAAEGWRRRARPSARGGGEPCIERIFQVHSREAFVANVLFGSNIPVDFDCPSGIAKKVAWQAAAFQAVTGDTAYCQFVHQGSLVITRPDFQVVDQVELKPGYLQRIDQYKKLSDWAIRHEVRFLYYRFDHYDAITHGFFKRMKRSEAKVVMEFATYPYTAERAQRHKALLAHGEYLAYLVRKIHVIDEWLHIPRAKRVLDGVVTYMPHKNIWGIPVTVIDNGVDLDAAPLRRLALSEGGPLTMLCVANLSFWHGLDRLVRGMCAYGANEEARPVRLLVVGPETEELKKLHNLVEEMGLDDSVMFLGPKTGADLDSLFDEAHIAVGSLGLHRIGLDRGSTLKVKEYCARGIPFIYSYREAQLRGDEAFSLRVAADENAVDVGAVVSFCDNLGDAAALAKEMRAFAERRFTWESQMAILADRYYETVSL
;
A
#
# COMPACT_ATOMS: atom_id res chain seq x y z
N MET A 1 -10.12 -30.31 10.16
CA MET A 1 -10.00 -29.58 8.86
C MET A 1 -9.99 -30.63 7.76
N SER A 2 -10.93 -30.81 6.83
CA SER A 2 -11.76 -29.86 6.09
C SER A 2 -12.75 -30.64 5.19
N THR A 3 -13.62 -31.49 5.75
CA THR A 3 -14.66 -32.20 4.96
C THR A 3 -15.60 -31.20 4.27
N PHE A 4 -15.90 -30.07 4.92
CA PHE A 4 -16.73 -28.97 4.39
C PHE A 4 -16.24 -28.42 3.03
N MET A 5 -14.93 -28.45 2.77
CA MET A 5 -14.36 -27.84 1.58
C MET A 5 -14.34 -28.76 0.35
N ASN A 6 -14.69 -30.04 0.48
CA ASN A 6 -14.73 -30.98 -0.65
C ASN A 6 -15.88 -30.67 -1.62
N ALA A 7 -15.65 -30.80 -2.93
CA ALA A 7 -16.67 -30.64 -3.96
C ALA A 7 -17.86 -31.60 -3.78
N ALA A 8 -17.65 -32.82 -3.28
CA ALA A 8 -18.70 -33.81 -3.05
C ALA A 8 -19.78 -33.30 -2.08
N ASN A 9 -19.39 -32.60 -1.03
CA ASN A 9 -20.33 -32.09 -0.04
C ASN A 9 -21.14 -30.89 -0.57
N LYS A 10 -20.54 -30.08 -1.44
CA LYS A 10 -21.24 -28.99 -2.13
C LYS A 10 -22.23 -29.55 -3.14
N TYR A 11 -21.82 -30.57 -3.89
CA TYR A 11 -22.71 -31.29 -4.80
C TYR A 11 -23.90 -31.89 -4.04
N ARG A 12 -23.69 -32.55 -2.90
CA ARG A 12 -24.79 -33.12 -2.10
C ARG A 12 -25.82 -32.07 -1.69
N ARG A 13 -25.35 -30.86 -1.30
CA ARG A 13 -26.25 -29.74 -1.00
C ARG A 13 -26.96 -29.22 -2.25
N ALA A 14 -26.24 -29.06 -3.35
CA ALA A 14 -26.83 -28.65 -4.62
C ALA A 14 -27.90 -29.63 -5.11
N HIS A 15 -27.61 -30.93 -5.05
CA HIS A 15 -28.51 -32.02 -5.43
C HIS A 15 -29.76 -32.08 -4.53
N TRP A 16 -29.58 -31.92 -3.21
CA TRP A 16 -30.70 -31.82 -2.27
C TRP A 16 -31.58 -30.61 -2.59
N LEU A 17 -30.98 -29.42 -2.76
CA LEU A 17 -31.70 -28.20 -3.11
C LEU A 17 -32.46 -28.32 -4.44
N ALA A 18 -31.85 -28.96 -5.44
CA ALA A 18 -32.49 -29.22 -6.73
C ALA A 18 -33.70 -30.14 -6.60
N LYS A 19 -33.61 -31.19 -5.76
CA LYS A 19 -34.74 -32.09 -5.45
C LYS A 19 -35.89 -31.41 -4.69
N HIS A 20 -35.61 -30.36 -3.94
CA HIS A 20 -36.61 -29.58 -3.20
C HIS A 20 -37.10 -28.31 -3.95
N HIS A 21 -36.96 -28.27 -5.29
CA HIS A 21 -37.39 -27.16 -6.15
C HIS A 21 -36.73 -25.79 -5.86
N LEU A 22 -35.58 -25.76 -5.18
CA LEU A 22 -34.79 -24.56 -4.87
C LEU A 22 -33.67 -24.34 -5.91
N ALA A 23 -34.04 -24.28 -7.19
CA ALA A 23 -33.10 -24.24 -8.31
C ALA A 23 -32.07 -23.07 -8.27
N PRO A 24 -32.43 -21.84 -7.90
CA PRO A 24 -31.44 -20.74 -7.80
C PRO A 24 -30.34 -21.01 -6.77
N LEU A 25 -30.70 -21.62 -5.63
CA LEU A 25 -29.74 -21.97 -4.58
C LEU A 25 -28.87 -23.16 -4.97
N ALA A 26 -29.44 -24.15 -5.69
CA ALA A 26 -28.65 -25.23 -6.28
C ALA A 26 -27.59 -24.67 -7.23
N LYS A 27 -27.96 -23.69 -8.08
CA LYS A 27 -27.04 -23.05 -9.03
C LYS A 27 -25.92 -22.27 -8.35
N LEU A 28 -26.19 -21.65 -7.20
CA LEU A 28 -25.17 -21.01 -6.38
C LEU A 28 -24.09 -22.01 -5.93
N TYR A 29 -24.48 -23.20 -5.47
CA TYR A 29 -23.52 -24.24 -5.09
C TYR A 29 -22.75 -24.81 -6.28
N GLU A 30 -23.38 -24.98 -7.44
CA GLU A 30 -22.67 -25.36 -8.68
C GLU A 30 -21.63 -24.31 -9.07
N MET A 31 -21.99 -23.03 -9.02
CA MET A 31 -21.06 -21.93 -9.29
C MET A 31 -19.91 -21.91 -8.28
N TRP A 32 -20.16 -22.25 -7.02
CA TRP A 32 -19.10 -22.38 -6.01
C TRP A 32 -18.13 -23.52 -6.30
N ILE A 33 -18.63 -24.66 -6.79
CA ILE A 33 -17.78 -25.78 -7.22
C ILE A 33 -16.91 -25.35 -8.41
N TYR A 34 -17.50 -24.62 -9.37
CA TYR A 34 -16.77 -24.11 -10.53
C TYR A 34 -15.66 -23.13 -10.13
N LEU A 35 -15.96 -22.12 -9.31
CA LEU A 35 -15.01 -21.06 -8.95
C LEU A 35 -13.88 -21.55 -8.03
N ILE A 36 -14.18 -22.43 -7.07
CA ILE A 36 -13.19 -22.84 -6.04
C ILE A 36 -12.40 -24.07 -6.48
N HIS A 37 -13.03 -25.00 -7.20
CA HIS A 37 -12.44 -26.29 -7.54
C HIS A 37 -12.09 -26.41 -9.03
N ASN A 38 -12.39 -25.39 -9.84
CA ASN A 38 -12.25 -25.45 -11.29
C ASN A 38 -12.88 -26.74 -11.88
N SER A 39 -14.06 -27.08 -11.37
CA SER A 39 -14.72 -28.37 -11.61
C SER A 39 -16.17 -28.16 -12.03
N PHE A 40 -16.67 -29.05 -12.86
CA PHE A 40 -18.04 -29.02 -13.35
C PHE A 40 -18.78 -30.26 -12.87
N ILE A 41 -19.62 -30.10 -11.84
CA ILE A 41 -20.39 -31.18 -11.24
C ILE A 41 -21.84 -30.69 -11.06
N PRO A 42 -22.72 -30.94 -12.05
CA PRO A 42 -24.11 -30.49 -12.00
C PRO A 42 -24.90 -31.15 -10.86
N ALA A 43 -25.87 -30.45 -10.30
CA ALA A 43 -26.78 -31.02 -9.30
C ALA A 43 -27.67 -32.14 -9.86
N SER A 44 -27.82 -32.22 -11.19
CA SER A 44 -28.65 -33.22 -11.86
C SER A 44 -27.99 -34.60 -12.03
N CYS A 45 -26.66 -34.70 -11.93
CA CYS A 45 -26.02 -36.02 -11.98
C CYS A 45 -26.33 -36.82 -10.73
N GLU A 46 -26.16 -38.14 -10.78
CA GLU A 46 -26.42 -39.03 -9.66
C GLU A 46 -25.09 -39.54 -9.10
N ILE A 47 -24.81 -39.23 -7.84
CA ILE A 47 -23.59 -39.69 -7.15
C ILE A 47 -23.99 -40.36 -5.84
N GLY A 48 -23.60 -41.63 -5.71
CA GLY A 48 -23.87 -42.46 -4.55
C GLY A 48 -23.25 -41.95 -3.25
N GLU A 49 -23.82 -42.39 -2.15
CA GLU A 49 -23.31 -42.12 -0.81
C GLU A 49 -21.88 -42.67 -0.62
N GLY A 50 -21.08 -42.04 0.25
CA GLY A 50 -19.69 -42.44 0.50
C GLY A 50 -18.70 -42.08 -0.61
N THR A 51 -19.18 -41.74 -1.81
CA THR A 51 -18.31 -41.30 -2.91
C THR A 51 -17.64 -39.96 -2.60
N SER A 52 -16.35 -39.85 -2.92
CA SER A 52 -15.53 -38.70 -2.58
C SER A 52 -14.60 -38.29 -3.73
N PHE A 53 -14.29 -37.00 -3.79
CA PHE A 53 -13.34 -36.46 -4.75
C PHE A 53 -11.99 -36.20 -4.08
N GLY A 54 -10.94 -36.81 -4.63
CA GLY A 54 -9.54 -36.64 -4.24
C GLY A 54 -9.05 -35.21 -4.47
N TYR A 55 -8.09 -34.76 -3.65
CA TYR A 55 -7.58 -33.38 -3.67
C TYR A 55 -8.69 -32.31 -3.65
N LYS A 56 -9.77 -32.59 -2.89
CA LYS A 56 -10.99 -31.78 -2.76
C LYS A 56 -11.85 -31.71 -4.04
N GLY A 57 -11.48 -32.44 -5.08
CA GLY A 57 -12.14 -32.49 -6.38
C GLY A 57 -11.73 -31.38 -7.31
N ILE A 58 -10.42 -31.11 -7.45
CA ILE A 58 -9.90 -30.12 -8.40
C ILE A 58 -9.94 -30.68 -9.82
N GLY A 59 -10.42 -29.89 -10.79
CA GLY A 59 -10.42 -30.23 -12.21
C GLY A 59 -11.35 -31.37 -12.62
N VAL A 60 -12.30 -31.78 -11.78
CA VAL A 60 -13.22 -32.90 -12.07
C VAL A 60 -14.38 -32.41 -12.93
N VAL A 61 -14.68 -33.14 -14.01
CA VAL A 61 -15.79 -32.85 -14.92
C VAL A 61 -16.73 -34.05 -14.94
N VAL A 62 -17.98 -33.86 -14.56
CA VAL A 62 -19.04 -34.88 -14.57
C VAL A 62 -20.20 -34.38 -15.41
N HIS A 63 -20.63 -35.18 -16.37
CA HIS A 63 -21.79 -34.86 -17.19
C HIS A 63 -23.09 -34.90 -16.37
N SER A 64 -24.05 -34.03 -16.70
CA SER A 64 -25.32 -33.86 -15.98
C SER A 64 -26.19 -35.12 -15.87
N ARG A 65 -26.02 -36.07 -16.79
CA ARG A 65 -26.75 -37.36 -16.84
C ARG A 65 -25.93 -38.54 -16.29
N ALA A 66 -24.67 -38.34 -15.91
CA ALA A 66 -23.80 -39.43 -15.49
C ALA A 66 -24.26 -40.01 -14.15
N ARG A 67 -24.05 -41.32 -13.97
CA ARG A 67 -24.38 -42.05 -12.74
C ARG A 67 -23.12 -42.64 -12.14
N ILE A 68 -22.88 -42.33 -10.88
CA ILE A 68 -21.74 -42.84 -10.11
C ILE A 68 -22.28 -43.56 -8.87
N GLY A 69 -21.85 -44.80 -8.67
CA GLY A 69 -22.17 -45.63 -7.52
C GLY A 69 -21.66 -45.09 -6.19
N LYS A 70 -21.81 -45.92 -5.17
CA LYS A 70 -21.43 -45.66 -3.78
C LYS A 70 -19.95 -45.93 -3.53
N ASN A 71 -19.39 -45.24 -2.54
CA ASN A 71 -18.02 -45.45 -2.05
C ASN A 71 -16.91 -45.36 -3.11
N CYS A 72 -17.15 -44.61 -4.19
CA CYS A 72 -16.14 -44.40 -5.22
C CYS A 72 -15.14 -43.31 -4.80
N LEU A 73 -13.91 -43.41 -5.29
CA LEU A 73 -12.88 -42.38 -5.12
C LEU A 73 -12.45 -41.86 -6.49
N ILE A 74 -12.80 -40.60 -6.75
CA ILE A 74 -12.52 -39.93 -8.02
C ILE A 74 -11.37 -38.94 -7.82
N ALA A 75 -10.22 -39.18 -8.44
CA ALA A 75 -9.06 -38.31 -8.33
C ALA A 75 -9.22 -37.00 -9.12
N GLN A 76 -8.23 -36.11 -8.99
CA GLN A 76 -8.21 -34.81 -9.67
C GLN A 76 -8.14 -34.95 -11.20
N ASN A 77 -8.65 -33.94 -11.91
CA ASN A 77 -8.59 -33.86 -13.38
C ASN A 77 -9.29 -35.01 -14.13
N VAL A 78 -10.20 -35.73 -13.47
CA VAL A 78 -11.00 -36.80 -14.08
C VAL A 78 -12.14 -36.21 -14.90
N THR A 79 -12.39 -36.77 -16.08
CA THR A 79 -13.56 -36.43 -16.91
C THR A 79 -14.48 -37.64 -17.05
N ILE A 80 -15.74 -37.50 -16.65
CA ILE A 80 -16.82 -38.48 -16.84
C ILE A 80 -17.84 -37.81 -17.76
N GLY A 81 -17.79 -38.11 -19.05
CA GLY A 81 -18.39 -37.28 -20.08
C GLY A 81 -19.00 -38.05 -21.24
N GLY A 82 -19.84 -37.38 -22.03
CA GLY A 82 -20.30 -37.92 -23.32
C GLY A 82 -19.15 -38.04 -24.32
N ARG A 83 -19.38 -38.82 -25.37
CA ARG A 83 -18.48 -38.96 -26.53
C ARG A 83 -19.20 -38.48 -27.77
N SER A 84 -18.52 -37.77 -28.67
CA SER A 84 -19.10 -37.32 -29.94
C SER A 84 -19.78 -38.46 -30.68
N GLY A 85 -21.03 -38.25 -31.11
CA GLY A 85 -21.85 -39.26 -31.79
C GLY A 85 -22.67 -40.17 -30.87
N HIS A 86 -22.61 -40.00 -29.54
CA HIS A 86 -23.42 -40.75 -28.58
C HIS A 86 -24.15 -39.83 -27.62
N GLU A 87 -25.45 -40.10 -27.43
CA GLU A 87 -26.24 -39.39 -26.43
C GLU A 87 -26.10 -39.99 -25.04
N GLU A 88 -25.77 -41.27 -24.88
CA GLU A 88 -25.62 -41.86 -23.56
C GLU A 88 -24.29 -41.50 -22.90
N VAL A 89 -24.26 -41.64 -21.58
CA VAL A 89 -23.17 -41.19 -20.72
C VAL A 89 -22.75 -42.29 -19.76
N PRO A 90 -21.55 -42.19 -19.16
CA PRO A 90 -21.02 -43.29 -18.37
C PRO A 90 -21.87 -43.61 -17.13
N ILE A 91 -21.96 -44.91 -16.84
CA ILE A 91 -22.52 -45.48 -15.60
C ILE A 91 -21.37 -46.16 -14.87
N ILE A 92 -21.15 -45.79 -13.61
CA ILE A 92 -20.06 -46.31 -12.78
C ILE A 92 -20.66 -47.05 -11.60
N GLY A 93 -20.26 -48.30 -11.39
CA GLY A 93 -20.65 -49.15 -10.26
C GLY A 93 -20.06 -48.70 -8.92
N ASP A 94 -20.25 -49.52 -7.90
CA ASP A 94 -19.86 -49.23 -6.53
C ASP A 94 -18.37 -49.55 -6.28
N ASN A 95 -17.77 -48.86 -5.30
CA ASN A 95 -16.39 -49.06 -4.83
C ASN A 95 -15.31 -48.90 -5.92
N CYS A 96 -15.57 -48.07 -6.93
CA CYS A 96 -14.61 -47.82 -8.01
C CYS A 96 -13.55 -46.77 -7.62
N TYR A 97 -12.33 -46.96 -8.11
CA TYR A 97 -11.27 -45.94 -8.04
C TYR A 97 -10.98 -45.40 -9.44
N ILE A 98 -11.02 -44.08 -9.61
CA ILE A 98 -10.67 -43.43 -10.87
C ILE A 98 -9.45 -42.53 -10.67
N GLY A 99 -8.32 -42.94 -11.25
CA GLY A 99 -7.02 -42.29 -11.12
C GLY A 99 -6.95 -40.91 -11.76
N ALA A 100 -5.97 -40.12 -11.33
CA ALA A 100 -5.84 -38.72 -11.72
C ALA A 100 -5.72 -38.55 -13.24
N GLY A 101 -6.43 -37.59 -13.82
CA GLY A 101 -6.38 -37.30 -15.26
C GLY A 101 -7.11 -38.32 -16.16
N ALA A 102 -7.73 -39.36 -15.60
CA ALA A 102 -8.45 -40.37 -16.38
C ALA A 102 -9.70 -39.78 -17.05
N LYS A 103 -10.08 -40.36 -18.19
CA LYS A 103 -11.26 -39.98 -18.98
C LYS A 103 -12.16 -41.19 -19.17
N VAL A 104 -13.40 -41.11 -18.72
CA VAL A 104 -14.43 -42.13 -18.88
C VAL A 104 -15.49 -41.53 -19.80
N LEU A 105 -15.54 -41.99 -21.05
CA LEU A 105 -16.25 -41.31 -22.12
C LEU A 105 -17.24 -42.20 -22.87
N GLY A 106 -18.44 -41.68 -23.08
CA GLY A 106 -19.47 -42.31 -23.91
C GLY A 106 -20.39 -43.29 -23.17
N PRO A 107 -21.11 -44.15 -23.92
CA PRO A 107 -22.12 -45.08 -23.39
C PRO A 107 -21.46 -46.30 -22.71
N ILE A 108 -20.63 -46.08 -21.69
CA ILE A 108 -19.87 -47.15 -21.05
C ILE A 108 -20.33 -47.44 -19.63
N THR A 109 -20.31 -48.71 -19.27
CA THR A 109 -20.63 -49.21 -17.93
C THR A 109 -19.37 -49.77 -17.28
N LEU A 110 -19.01 -49.22 -16.13
CA LEU A 110 -18.01 -49.82 -15.23
C LEU A 110 -18.75 -50.63 -14.17
N GLY A 111 -18.41 -51.91 -14.03
CA GLY A 111 -18.88 -52.75 -12.93
C GLY A 111 -18.33 -52.31 -11.56
N ASP A 112 -18.62 -53.10 -10.54
CA ASP A 112 -18.19 -52.82 -9.17
C ASP A 112 -16.71 -53.14 -8.95
N ASN A 113 -16.07 -52.44 -8.01
CA ASN A 113 -14.66 -52.65 -7.63
C ASN A 113 -13.68 -52.47 -8.80
N VAL A 114 -14.00 -51.59 -9.76
CA VAL A 114 -13.14 -51.28 -10.90
C VAL A 114 -12.10 -50.22 -10.53
N ILE A 115 -10.84 -50.45 -10.92
CA ILE A 115 -9.74 -49.51 -10.71
C ILE A 115 -9.26 -49.00 -12.07
N ILE A 116 -9.41 -47.70 -12.30
CA ILE A 116 -8.88 -47.00 -13.47
C ILE A 116 -7.60 -46.28 -13.07
N GLY A 117 -6.50 -46.55 -13.78
CA GLY A 117 -5.21 -45.93 -13.61
C GLY A 117 -5.20 -44.46 -14.03
N ALA A 118 -4.21 -43.72 -13.55
CA ALA A 118 -4.04 -42.31 -13.92
C ALA A 118 -3.87 -42.15 -15.45
N ASN A 119 -4.45 -41.10 -16.01
CA ASN A 119 -4.45 -40.75 -17.45
C ASN A 119 -5.03 -41.83 -18.39
N ALA A 120 -5.69 -42.86 -17.87
CA ALA A 120 -6.36 -43.85 -18.71
C ALA A 120 -7.56 -43.24 -19.44
N VAL A 121 -7.80 -43.68 -20.68
CA VAL A 121 -8.97 -43.28 -21.48
C VAL A 121 -9.84 -44.51 -21.68
N MET A 122 -10.97 -44.53 -20.98
CA MET A 122 -11.97 -45.59 -21.03
C MET A 122 -13.05 -45.23 -22.05
N ILE A 123 -13.17 -46.08 -23.07
CA ILE A 123 -14.16 -46.00 -24.16
C ILE A 123 -14.87 -47.35 -24.40
N CYS A 124 -14.66 -48.33 -23.52
CA CYS A 124 -15.32 -49.62 -23.52
C CYS A 124 -15.72 -50.00 -22.08
N ASP A 125 -16.66 -50.92 -21.97
CA ASP A 125 -17.16 -51.42 -20.67
C ASP A 125 -16.06 -52.16 -19.90
N ALA A 126 -16.11 -52.03 -18.57
CA ALA A 126 -15.21 -52.72 -17.67
C ALA A 126 -16.00 -53.68 -16.78
N PRO A 127 -15.71 -54.99 -16.78
CA PRO A 127 -16.36 -55.92 -15.86
C PRO A 127 -15.95 -55.64 -14.41
N SER A 128 -16.79 -56.06 -13.47
CA SER A 128 -16.49 -55.91 -12.03
C SER A 128 -15.15 -56.57 -11.65
N ASN A 129 -14.49 -56.05 -10.61
CA ASN A 129 -13.21 -56.52 -10.08
C ASN A 129 -12.05 -56.45 -11.09
N SER A 130 -12.06 -55.48 -12.00
CA SER A 130 -11.01 -55.31 -13.01
C SER A 130 -10.16 -54.06 -12.79
N ILE A 131 -8.93 -54.08 -13.31
CA ILE A 131 -7.97 -52.96 -13.26
C ILE A 131 -7.60 -52.58 -14.69
N TRP A 132 -7.69 -51.29 -15.01
CA TRP A 132 -7.44 -50.74 -16.33
C TRP A 132 -6.46 -49.57 -16.26
N GLY A 133 -5.37 -49.59 -17.03
CA GLY A 133 -4.37 -48.51 -17.07
C GLY A 133 -4.09 -48.05 -18.50
N GLY A 134 -3.82 -46.75 -18.68
CA GLY A 134 -3.50 -46.15 -19.98
C GLY A 134 -2.00 -45.97 -20.16
N GLY A 135 -1.36 -46.90 -20.87
CA GLY A 135 0.06 -46.87 -21.25
C GLY A 135 0.80 -48.15 -20.85
N ALA A 136 1.04 -49.02 -21.84
CA ALA A 136 1.62 -50.38 -21.77
C ALA A 136 0.70 -51.48 -21.21
N ARG A 137 0.57 -52.56 -22.01
CA ARG A 137 -0.20 -53.78 -21.72
C ARG A 137 0.28 -54.44 -20.43
N SER A 138 -0.65 -54.79 -19.54
CA SER A 138 -1.01 -56.17 -19.21
C SER A 138 -1.99 -56.19 -18.05
N ALA A 139 -3.00 -57.06 -18.16
CA ALA A 139 -3.77 -57.51 -17.02
C ALA A 139 -2.82 -58.24 -16.06
N ALA A 140 -2.81 -57.85 -14.79
CA ALA A 140 -2.17 -58.61 -13.73
C ALA A 140 -3.11 -58.67 -12.52
N GLU A 141 -3.55 -59.87 -12.21
CA GLU A 141 -4.23 -60.24 -10.98
C GLU A 141 -3.32 -60.00 -9.75
N GLY A 142 -3.95 -59.58 -8.65
CA GLY A 142 -3.42 -59.79 -7.30
C GLY A 142 -2.50 -58.70 -6.74
N TRP A 143 -3.08 -57.73 -6.03
CA TRP A 143 -2.30 -56.88 -5.13
C TRP A 143 -2.12 -57.56 -3.77
N ARG A 144 -0.92 -58.07 -3.47
CA ARG A 144 -0.46 -58.34 -2.10
C ARG A 144 0.44 -57.18 -1.63
N ARG A 145 0.13 -56.60 -0.47
CA ARG A 145 1.07 -55.73 0.26
C ARG A 145 2.29 -56.53 0.72
N ARG A 146 3.51 -56.07 0.41
CA ARG A 146 4.59 -55.84 1.40
C ARG A 146 5.91 -55.24 0.86
N ALA A 147 6.47 -54.39 1.74
CA ALA A 147 7.87 -54.11 2.09
C ALA A 147 8.84 -53.39 1.12
N ARG A 148 9.50 -52.36 1.67
CA ARG A 148 10.66 -51.62 1.13
C ARG A 148 11.90 -52.52 1.01
N PRO A 149 12.82 -52.18 0.08
CA PRO A 149 14.24 -52.34 0.32
C PRO A 149 15.00 -51.00 0.30
N SER A 150 15.96 -50.92 1.21
CA SER A 150 17.07 -49.96 1.28
C SER A 150 18.13 -50.23 0.20
N ALA A 151 18.79 -49.17 -0.27
CA ALA A 151 20.26 -48.96 -0.21
C ALA A 151 20.85 -48.28 -1.45
N ARG A 152 21.52 -47.14 -1.17
CA ARG A 152 22.84 -46.67 -1.65
C ARG A 152 23.06 -46.32 -3.13
N GLY A 153 23.74 -45.18 -3.27
CA GLY A 153 24.35 -44.62 -4.49
C GLY A 153 24.06 -43.11 -4.45
N GLY A 154 24.91 -42.23 -3.94
CA GLY A 154 26.33 -42.09 -4.26
C GLY A 154 26.46 -40.90 -5.22
N GLY A 155 26.51 -39.69 -4.67
CA GLY A 155 26.64 -38.44 -5.41
C GLY A 155 26.85 -37.29 -4.43
N GLU A 156 28.11 -36.94 -4.20
CA GLU A 156 28.54 -35.82 -3.35
C GLU A 156 28.24 -34.45 -3.98
N PRO A 157 28.19 -33.38 -3.16
CA PRO A 157 27.65 -32.07 -3.54
C PRO A 157 28.74 -31.11 -4.05
N CYS A 158 28.41 -30.29 -5.04
CA CYS A 158 29.23 -29.13 -5.40
C CYS A 158 28.86 -27.92 -4.52
N ILE A 159 29.70 -27.59 -3.53
CA ILE A 159 29.80 -26.25 -2.92
C ILE A 159 31.29 -25.90 -2.80
N GLU A 160 31.58 -24.60 -2.93
CA GLU A 160 32.88 -23.90 -2.84
C GLU A 160 33.69 -23.88 -4.15
N ARG A 161 34.23 -22.76 -4.64
CA ARG A 161 34.70 -21.53 -3.98
C ARG A 161 35.06 -20.53 -5.09
N ILE A 162 34.67 -19.25 -5.01
CA ILE A 162 35.56 -18.09 -5.26
C ILE A 162 34.97 -16.90 -4.46
N PHE A 163 35.43 -16.72 -3.24
CA PHE A 163 35.41 -15.42 -2.55
C PHE A 163 36.74 -14.74 -2.91
N GLN A 164 36.70 -13.70 -3.73
CA GLN A 164 37.79 -12.73 -3.81
C GLN A 164 37.38 -11.50 -3.00
N VAL A 165 37.95 -11.39 -1.80
CA VAL A 165 37.94 -10.16 -1.02
C VAL A 165 38.86 -9.18 -1.73
N HIS A 166 38.28 -8.30 -2.54
CA HIS A 166 38.98 -7.11 -2.99
C HIS A 166 38.96 -6.07 -1.88
N SER A 167 40.13 -5.50 -1.63
CA SER A 167 40.42 -4.42 -0.70
C SER A 167 39.52 -3.21 -0.95
N ARG A 168 39.02 -2.65 0.17
CA ARG A 168 38.12 -1.51 0.29
C ARG A 168 38.60 -0.26 -0.46
N GLU A 169 38.04 -0.04 -1.65
CA GLU A 169 37.60 1.29 -2.07
C GLU A 169 36.23 1.56 -1.42
N ALA A 170 35.89 2.81 -1.14
CA ALA A 170 34.60 3.16 -0.54
C ALA A 170 33.47 2.63 -1.45
N PHE A 171 32.80 1.56 -1.02
CA PHE A 171 31.77 0.88 -1.79
C PHE A 171 30.53 1.78 -1.84
N VAL A 172 30.33 2.47 -2.96
CA VAL A 172 29.06 3.16 -3.27
C VAL A 172 28.05 2.07 -3.60
N ALA A 173 27.10 1.83 -2.70
CA ALA A 173 26.05 0.86 -2.94
C ALA A 173 24.89 1.49 -3.72
N ASN A 174 24.02 0.64 -4.25
CA ASN A 174 22.81 1.07 -4.92
C ASN A 174 21.61 0.97 -3.96
N VAL A 175 20.79 2.02 -3.91
CA VAL A 175 19.57 2.06 -3.11
C VAL A 175 18.37 2.38 -4.00
N LEU A 176 17.22 1.78 -3.69
CA LEU A 176 16.02 1.89 -4.51
C LEU A 176 14.84 2.43 -3.69
N PHE A 177 14.30 3.55 -4.15
CA PHE A 177 13.09 4.17 -3.66
C PHE A 177 11.94 3.85 -4.62
N GLY A 178 10.94 3.11 -4.15
CA GLY A 178 9.86 2.63 -5.01
C GLY A 178 8.49 3.11 -4.58
N SER A 179 7.67 3.41 -5.58
CA SER A 179 6.23 3.64 -5.41
C SER A 179 5.49 3.23 -6.67
N ASN A 180 4.34 2.58 -6.50
CA ASN A 180 3.50 2.18 -7.64
C ASN A 180 2.64 3.36 -8.12
N ILE A 181 3.28 4.41 -8.61
CA ILE A 181 2.63 5.65 -9.02
C ILE A 181 2.96 5.94 -10.48
N PRO A 182 1.95 6.26 -11.31
CA PRO A 182 2.21 6.78 -12.65
C PRO A 182 2.85 8.16 -12.55
N VAL A 183 3.96 8.37 -13.26
CA VAL A 183 4.65 9.66 -13.33
C VAL A 183 4.44 10.28 -14.70
N ASP A 184 4.22 11.59 -14.70
CA ASP A 184 4.38 12.45 -15.86
C ASP A 184 5.69 13.22 -15.64
N PHE A 185 6.64 13.10 -16.57
CA PHE A 185 7.95 13.73 -16.43
C PHE A 185 7.91 15.23 -16.70
N ASP A 186 6.91 15.71 -17.46
CA ASP A 186 6.75 17.14 -17.73
C ASP A 186 6.12 17.85 -16.52
N CYS A 187 5.25 17.15 -15.78
CA CYS A 187 4.66 17.66 -14.56
C CYS A 187 4.58 16.58 -13.46
N PRO A 188 5.70 16.28 -12.77
CA PRO A 188 5.72 15.24 -11.76
C PRO A 188 4.76 15.55 -10.61
N SER A 189 3.95 14.56 -10.23
CA SER A 189 3.03 14.68 -9.10
C SER A 189 3.77 14.97 -7.80
N GLY A 190 3.10 15.58 -6.82
CA GLY A 190 3.70 15.86 -5.51
C GLY A 190 4.24 14.60 -4.80
N ILE A 191 3.64 13.43 -5.05
CA ILE A 191 4.15 12.16 -4.49
C ILE A 191 5.41 11.70 -5.23
N ALA A 192 5.47 11.85 -6.56
CA ALA A 192 6.68 11.51 -7.32
C ALA A 192 7.85 12.40 -6.91
N LYS A 193 7.62 13.72 -6.77
CA LYS A 193 8.60 14.68 -6.23
C LYS A 193 9.06 14.29 -4.83
N LYS A 194 8.13 13.90 -3.94
CA LYS A 194 8.48 13.43 -2.60
C LYS A 194 9.41 12.20 -2.62
N VAL A 195 9.11 11.20 -3.44
CA VAL A 195 9.97 10.00 -3.57
C VAL A 195 11.37 10.38 -4.07
N ALA A 196 11.44 11.25 -5.07
CA ALA A 196 12.70 11.79 -5.59
C ALA A 196 13.50 12.55 -4.52
N TRP A 197 12.87 13.44 -3.75
CA TRP A 197 13.53 14.17 -2.66
C TRP A 197 14.02 13.27 -1.54
N GLN A 198 13.24 12.25 -1.16
CA GLN A 198 13.68 11.23 -0.19
C GLN A 198 14.91 10.48 -0.70
N ALA A 199 14.92 10.10 -1.98
CA ALA A 199 16.05 9.43 -2.60
C ALA A 199 17.31 10.32 -2.69
N ALA A 200 17.15 11.58 -3.10
CA ALA A 200 18.23 12.57 -3.16
C ALA A 200 18.85 12.80 -1.78
N ALA A 201 18.02 13.01 -0.76
CA ALA A 201 18.46 13.21 0.61
C ALA A 201 19.17 11.97 1.18
N PHE A 202 18.66 10.77 0.92
CA PHE A 202 19.33 9.55 1.36
C PHE A 202 20.70 9.39 0.69
N GLN A 203 20.80 9.66 -0.61
CA GLN A 203 22.08 9.69 -1.32
C GLN A 203 23.04 10.76 -0.76
N ALA A 204 22.55 11.95 -0.41
CA ALA A 204 23.38 12.98 0.21
C ALA A 204 23.90 12.57 1.59
N VAL A 205 23.10 11.84 2.37
CA VAL A 205 23.46 11.36 3.71
C VAL A 205 24.46 10.20 3.65
N THR A 206 24.25 9.21 2.78
CA THR A 206 25.07 7.98 2.78
C THR A 206 26.20 7.99 1.77
N GLY A 207 26.18 8.90 0.79
CA GLY A 207 27.10 8.90 -0.36
C GLY A 207 26.80 7.82 -1.39
N ASP A 208 25.71 7.06 -1.21
CA ASP A 208 25.31 5.97 -2.11
C ASP A 208 24.58 6.47 -3.35
N THR A 209 24.49 5.58 -4.33
CA THR A 209 23.80 5.84 -5.56
C THR A 209 22.31 5.51 -5.42
N ALA A 210 21.44 6.53 -5.40
CA ALA A 210 20.00 6.35 -5.29
C ALA A 210 19.31 6.25 -6.67
N TYR A 211 18.29 5.39 -6.69
CA TYR A 211 17.39 5.20 -7.82
C TYR A 211 15.94 5.32 -7.38
N CYS A 212 15.10 5.83 -8.26
CA CYS A 212 13.65 5.89 -8.07
C CYS A 212 12.95 4.97 -9.07
N GLN A 213 11.89 4.28 -8.62
CA GLN A 213 11.04 3.49 -9.49
C GLN A 213 9.68 4.17 -9.69
N PHE A 214 9.29 4.33 -10.95
CA PHE A 214 7.98 4.84 -11.38
C PHE A 214 7.34 3.96 -12.46
N VAL A 215 6.12 4.31 -12.84
CA VAL A 215 5.45 3.77 -14.03
C VAL A 215 5.17 4.94 -14.99
N HIS A 216 5.56 4.83 -16.26
CA HIS A 216 5.30 5.87 -17.26
C HIS A 216 4.81 5.20 -18.55
N GLN A 217 3.64 5.60 -19.04
CA GLN A 217 3.06 5.11 -20.30
C GLN A 217 3.09 3.57 -20.43
N GLY A 218 2.72 2.85 -19.37
CA GLY A 218 2.71 1.38 -19.36
C GLY A 218 4.09 0.73 -19.24
N SER A 219 5.16 1.50 -19.07
CA SER A 219 6.52 1.01 -18.82
C SER A 219 6.91 1.17 -17.36
N LEU A 220 7.72 0.23 -16.85
CA LEU A 220 8.50 0.41 -15.64
C LEU A 220 9.68 1.30 -15.98
N VAL A 221 9.86 2.39 -15.23
CA VAL A 221 10.96 3.33 -15.42
C VAL A 221 11.76 3.43 -14.13
N ILE A 222 13.09 3.36 -14.27
CA ILE A 222 14.05 3.63 -13.21
C ILE A 222 14.76 4.94 -13.52
N THR A 223 14.78 5.85 -12.55
CA THR A 223 15.41 7.16 -12.70
C THR A 223 16.41 7.45 -11.60
N ARG A 224 17.26 8.45 -11.83
CA ARG A 224 17.94 9.21 -10.79
C ARG A 224 16.94 10.10 -10.03
N PRO A 225 17.32 10.65 -8.85
CA PRO A 225 16.46 11.56 -8.11
C PRO A 225 16.08 12.85 -8.86
N ASP A 226 16.90 13.29 -9.81
CA ASP A 226 16.63 14.41 -10.72
C ASP A 226 15.71 14.05 -11.91
N PHE A 227 15.05 12.88 -11.84
CA PHE A 227 14.21 12.30 -12.90
C PHE A 227 14.95 11.91 -14.19
N GLN A 228 16.28 11.93 -14.23
CA GLN A 228 17.02 11.39 -15.37
C GLN A 228 16.76 9.88 -15.50
N VAL A 229 16.24 9.43 -16.65
CA VAL A 229 15.94 8.02 -16.90
C VAL A 229 17.23 7.22 -17.03
N VAL A 230 17.32 6.14 -16.25
CA VAL A 230 18.45 5.18 -16.27
C VAL A 230 18.07 3.93 -17.04
N ASP A 231 16.85 3.42 -16.85
CA ASP A 231 16.35 2.23 -17.52
C ASP A 231 14.83 2.32 -17.71
N GLN A 232 14.33 1.70 -18.76
CA GLN A 232 12.91 1.65 -19.10
C GLN A 232 12.57 0.33 -19.77
N VAL A 233 11.52 -0.33 -19.26
CA VAL A 233 11.03 -1.59 -19.82
C VAL A 233 9.51 -1.60 -19.88
N GLU A 234 8.97 -1.93 -21.05
CA GLU A 234 7.53 -2.05 -21.27
C GLU A 234 6.94 -3.15 -20.37
N LEU A 235 5.78 -2.90 -19.78
CA LEU A 235 5.07 -3.88 -18.95
C LEU A 235 3.95 -4.56 -19.73
N LYS A 236 3.65 -5.80 -19.35
CA LYS A 236 2.45 -6.48 -19.86
C LYS A 236 1.19 -5.66 -19.52
N PRO A 237 0.22 -5.54 -20.43
CA PRO A 237 -1.01 -4.81 -20.14
C PRO A 237 -1.96 -5.62 -19.23
N GLY A 238 -2.95 -4.93 -18.65
CA GLY A 238 -4.05 -5.54 -17.93
C GLY A 238 -3.67 -6.13 -16.57
N TYR A 239 -4.39 -7.18 -16.14
CA TYR A 239 -4.27 -7.74 -14.78
C TYR A 239 -2.88 -8.32 -14.44
N LEU A 240 -2.08 -8.65 -15.46
CA LEU A 240 -0.72 -9.18 -15.29
C LEU A 240 0.34 -8.09 -15.11
N GLN A 241 0.00 -6.82 -15.36
CA GLN A 241 0.96 -5.72 -15.36
C GLN A 241 1.76 -5.64 -14.07
N ARG A 242 1.09 -5.73 -12.92
CA ARG A 242 1.74 -5.58 -11.62
C ARG A 242 2.63 -6.77 -11.24
N ILE A 243 2.24 -7.98 -11.64
CA ILE A 243 3.07 -9.18 -11.48
C ILE A 243 4.35 -9.03 -12.32
N ASP A 244 4.20 -8.59 -13.57
CA ASP A 244 5.31 -8.36 -14.50
C ASP A 244 6.23 -7.24 -14.00
N GLN A 245 5.65 -6.15 -13.50
CA GLN A 245 6.35 -5.01 -12.91
C GLN A 245 7.24 -5.44 -11.74
N TYR A 246 6.70 -6.12 -10.74
CA TYR A 246 7.49 -6.53 -9.58
C TYR A 246 8.53 -7.60 -9.91
N LYS A 247 8.26 -8.46 -10.89
CA LYS A 247 9.26 -9.40 -11.39
C LYS A 247 10.43 -8.64 -12.02
N LYS A 248 10.16 -7.76 -12.98
CA LYS A 248 11.17 -6.96 -13.70
C LYS A 248 11.92 -6.04 -12.75
N LEU A 249 11.23 -5.40 -11.81
CA LEU A 249 11.85 -4.56 -10.78
C LEU A 249 12.80 -5.35 -9.89
N SER A 250 12.40 -6.56 -9.46
CA SER A 250 13.30 -7.43 -8.70
C SER A 250 14.51 -7.86 -9.52
N ASP A 251 14.29 -8.25 -10.79
CA ASP A 251 15.37 -8.67 -11.70
C ASP A 251 16.39 -7.54 -11.87
N TRP A 252 15.89 -6.32 -12.08
CA TRP A 252 16.69 -5.11 -12.19
C TRP A 252 17.46 -4.83 -10.89
N ALA A 253 16.78 -4.78 -9.75
CA ALA A 253 17.37 -4.43 -8.46
C ALA A 253 18.45 -5.44 -8.02
N ILE A 254 18.24 -6.74 -8.29
CA ILE A 254 19.23 -7.78 -8.00
C ILE A 254 20.45 -7.63 -8.92
N ARG A 255 20.23 -7.38 -10.21
CA ARG A 255 21.33 -7.20 -11.18
C ARG A 255 22.21 -5.99 -10.83
N HIS A 256 21.61 -4.94 -10.28
CA HIS A 256 22.31 -3.73 -9.84
C HIS A 256 22.70 -3.77 -8.37
N GLU A 257 22.68 -4.94 -7.71
CA GLU A 257 23.15 -5.12 -6.34
C GLU A 257 22.53 -4.12 -5.33
N VAL A 258 21.22 -3.85 -5.48
CA VAL A 258 20.50 -2.94 -4.57
C VAL A 258 20.53 -3.50 -3.14
N ARG A 259 21.11 -2.74 -2.21
CA ARG A 259 21.29 -3.15 -0.80
C ARG A 259 20.23 -2.59 0.14
N PHE A 260 19.52 -1.55 -0.28
CA PHE A 260 18.43 -0.95 0.48
C PHE A 260 17.24 -0.66 -0.42
N LEU A 261 16.08 -1.19 -0.05
CA LEU A 261 14.80 -0.96 -0.69
C LEU A 261 13.89 -0.20 0.27
N TYR A 262 13.56 1.03 -0.08
CA TYR A 262 12.55 1.85 0.56
C TYR A 262 11.30 1.90 -0.31
N TYR A 263 10.21 1.28 0.14
CA TYR A 263 9.02 1.13 -0.69
C TYR A 263 7.78 1.75 -0.04
N ARG A 264 7.11 2.66 -0.75
CA ARG A 264 5.87 3.28 -0.28
C ARG A 264 4.71 2.31 -0.41
N PHE A 265 3.93 2.17 0.66
CA PHE A 265 2.78 1.29 0.74
C PHE A 265 1.69 1.71 -0.26
N ASP A 266 1.26 0.75 -1.06
CA ASP A 266 0.07 0.81 -1.91
C ASP A 266 -0.93 -0.26 -1.41
N HIS A 267 -0.48 -1.51 -1.39
CA HIS A 267 -1.22 -2.69 -0.93
C HIS A 267 -0.23 -3.76 -0.47
N TYR A 268 -0.66 -4.69 0.40
CA TYR A 268 0.18 -5.83 0.81
C TYR A 268 -0.50 -7.16 0.54
N ASP A 269 -0.33 -7.68 -0.67
CA ASP A 269 -0.89 -8.99 -1.08
C ASP A 269 0.24 -10.00 -1.38
N ALA A 270 -0.11 -11.16 -1.91
CA ALA A 270 0.82 -12.22 -2.31
C ALA A 270 1.91 -11.74 -3.28
N ILE A 271 1.58 -10.80 -4.17
CA ILE A 271 2.48 -10.28 -5.21
C ILE A 271 3.51 -9.36 -4.54
N THR A 272 3.07 -8.42 -3.71
CA THR A 272 3.97 -7.54 -2.95
C THR A 272 4.82 -8.32 -1.94
N HIS A 273 4.23 -9.31 -1.26
CA HIS A 273 4.97 -10.19 -0.36
C HIS A 273 6.06 -10.98 -1.11
N GLY A 274 5.75 -11.48 -2.30
CA GLY A 274 6.70 -12.17 -3.17
C GLY A 274 7.87 -11.28 -3.61
N PHE A 275 7.58 -10.03 -3.97
CA PHE A 275 8.58 -9.00 -4.28
C PHE A 275 9.55 -8.78 -3.12
N PHE A 276 9.04 -8.45 -1.93
CA PHE A 276 9.91 -8.22 -0.76
C PHE A 276 10.67 -9.45 -0.33
N LYS A 277 10.05 -10.64 -0.41
CA LYS A 277 10.75 -11.90 -0.14
C LYS A 277 11.94 -12.10 -1.07
N ARG A 278 11.81 -11.71 -2.34
CA ARG A 278 12.87 -11.81 -3.33
C ARG A 278 14.01 -10.83 -3.05
N MET A 279 13.67 -9.58 -2.73
CA MET A 279 14.65 -8.57 -2.31
C MET A 279 15.37 -8.94 -1.02
N LYS A 280 14.64 -9.50 -0.04
CA LYS A 280 15.24 -9.95 1.22
C LYS A 280 16.25 -11.09 1.02
N ARG A 281 16.05 -11.92 -0.01
CA ARG A 281 16.97 -13.01 -0.39
C ARG A 281 18.22 -12.53 -1.11
N SER A 282 18.19 -11.35 -1.71
CA SER A 282 19.39 -10.70 -2.27
C SER A 282 20.11 -9.85 -1.24
N GLU A 283 19.91 -10.15 0.05
CA GLU A 283 20.51 -9.44 1.20
C GLU A 283 20.14 -7.96 1.32
N ALA A 284 19.18 -7.48 0.52
CA ALA A 284 18.69 -6.11 0.64
C ALA A 284 17.91 -5.93 1.95
N LYS A 285 18.13 -4.79 2.58
CA LYS A 285 17.27 -4.28 3.66
C LYS A 285 15.97 -3.77 3.05
N VAL A 286 14.83 -4.22 3.56
CA VAL A 286 13.52 -3.89 3.00
C VAL A 286 12.71 -3.11 4.02
N VAL A 287 12.45 -1.84 3.72
CA VAL A 287 11.71 -0.90 4.56
C VAL A 287 10.47 -0.42 3.83
N MET A 288 9.35 -0.33 4.54
CA MET A 288 8.06 0.06 3.97
C MET A 288 7.48 1.31 4.60
N GLU A 289 7.10 2.31 3.80
CA GLU A 289 6.47 3.55 4.27
C GLU A 289 4.93 3.50 4.18
N PHE A 290 4.23 3.74 5.28
CA PHE A 290 2.79 4.03 5.28
C PHE A 290 2.56 5.54 5.24
N ALA A 291 1.94 5.98 4.15
CA ALA A 291 1.46 7.35 3.99
C ALA A 291 0.47 7.75 5.08
N THR A 292 -0.48 6.86 5.40
CA THR A 292 -1.48 6.98 6.45
C THR A 292 -1.72 5.62 7.10
N TYR A 293 -1.86 5.58 8.42
CA TYR A 293 -2.19 4.36 9.17
C TYR A 293 -3.02 4.74 10.40
N PRO A 294 -4.11 4.02 10.73
CA PRO A 294 -4.70 2.90 9.99
C PRO A 294 -5.37 3.35 8.68
N TYR A 295 -5.09 2.66 7.57
CA TYR A 295 -5.65 2.98 6.24
C TYR A 295 -7.06 2.39 6.02
N THR A 296 -7.68 1.81 7.05
CA THR A 296 -8.97 1.10 6.95
C THR A 296 -10.15 2.02 6.67
N ALA A 297 -10.15 3.24 7.23
CA ALA A 297 -11.22 4.22 7.04
C ALA A 297 -11.28 4.72 5.59
N GLU A 298 -10.15 5.16 5.04
CA GLU A 298 -10.03 5.58 3.63
C GLU A 298 -10.45 4.45 2.68
N ARG A 299 -10.03 3.22 2.98
CA ARG A 299 -10.40 2.03 2.20
C ARG A 299 -11.91 1.77 2.25
N ALA A 300 -12.54 1.89 3.42
CA ALA A 300 -13.98 1.72 3.58
C ALA A 300 -14.78 2.79 2.80
N GLN A 301 -14.31 4.03 2.81
CA GLN A 301 -14.91 5.12 2.02
C GLN A 301 -14.83 4.83 0.52
N ARG A 302 -13.65 4.40 0.02
CA ARG A 302 -13.48 3.96 -1.38
C ARG A 302 -14.41 2.80 -1.75
N HIS A 303 -14.60 1.82 -0.86
CA HIS A 303 -15.53 0.72 -1.10
C HIS A 303 -16.99 1.16 -1.18
N LYS A 304 -17.41 2.11 -0.33
CA LYS A 304 -18.76 2.69 -0.39
C LYS A 304 -18.99 3.44 -1.72
N ALA A 305 -17.99 4.18 -2.19
CA ALA A 305 -18.07 4.88 -3.47
C ALA A 305 -18.29 3.92 -4.66
N LEU A 306 -17.57 2.78 -4.70
CA LEU A 306 -17.78 1.77 -5.75
C LEU A 306 -19.20 1.21 -5.76
N LEU A 307 -19.76 0.94 -4.58
CA LEU A 307 -21.15 0.48 -4.47
C LEU A 307 -22.14 1.56 -4.95
N ALA A 308 -21.89 2.82 -4.62
CA ALA A 308 -22.72 3.95 -5.05
C ALA A 308 -22.68 4.14 -6.58
N HIS A 309 -21.54 3.88 -7.23
CA HIS A 309 -21.40 3.94 -8.69
C HIS A 309 -21.80 2.65 -9.42
N GLY A 310 -22.31 1.62 -8.71
CA GLY A 310 -22.70 0.35 -9.32
C GLY A 310 -21.54 -0.54 -9.79
N GLU A 311 -20.31 -0.27 -9.34
CA GLU A 311 -19.10 -1.00 -9.71
C GLU A 311 -18.90 -2.28 -8.86
N TYR A 312 -19.88 -3.18 -8.88
CA TYR A 312 -19.92 -4.36 -8.00
C TYR A 312 -18.74 -5.32 -8.20
N LEU A 313 -18.28 -5.50 -9.44
CA LEU A 313 -17.14 -6.39 -9.74
C LEU A 313 -15.84 -5.82 -9.14
N ALA A 314 -15.60 -4.52 -9.28
CA ALA A 314 -14.45 -3.86 -8.69
C ALA A 314 -14.49 -3.93 -7.15
N TYR A 315 -15.67 -3.76 -6.55
CA TYR A 315 -15.87 -3.96 -5.12
C TYR A 315 -15.51 -5.39 -4.67
N LEU A 316 -15.98 -6.42 -5.39
CA LEU A 316 -15.67 -7.82 -5.08
C LEU A 316 -14.18 -8.11 -5.17
N VAL A 317 -13.52 -7.66 -6.25
CA VAL A 317 -12.07 -7.80 -6.43
C VAL A 317 -11.31 -7.14 -5.28
N ARG A 318 -11.70 -5.93 -4.85
CA ARG A 318 -11.07 -5.28 -3.69
C ARG A 318 -11.28 -6.04 -2.38
N LYS A 319 -12.45 -6.68 -2.18
CA LYS A 319 -12.67 -7.54 -1.00
C LYS A 319 -11.76 -8.78 -1.02
N ILE A 320 -11.50 -9.35 -2.19
CA ILE A 320 -10.53 -10.45 -2.34
C ILE A 320 -9.14 -9.97 -1.94
N HIS A 321 -8.70 -8.79 -2.39
CA HIS A 321 -7.41 -8.22 -1.98
C HIS A 321 -7.31 -8.00 -0.47
N VAL A 322 -8.40 -7.61 0.21
CA VAL A 322 -8.41 -7.47 1.68
C VAL A 322 -8.18 -8.82 2.38
N ILE A 323 -8.82 -9.88 1.88
CA ILE A 323 -8.65 -11.23 2.43
C ILE A 323 -7.20 -11.69 2.20
N ASP A 324 -6.68 -11.48 0.99
CA ASP A 324 -5.30 -11.85 0.66
C ASP A 324 -4.28 -11.10 1.52
N GLU A 325 -4.50 -9.80 1.74
CA GLU A 325 -3.67 -9.00 2.64
C GLU A 325 -3.70 -9.53 4.07
N TRP A 326 -4.89 -9.83 4.59
CA TRP A 326 -5.04 -10.42 5.93
C TRP A 326 -4.30 -11.76 6.08
N LEU A 327 -4.27 -12.57 5.02
CA LEU A 327 -3.54 -13.84 5.01
C LEU A 327 -2.01 -13.64 4.96
N HIS A 328 -1.51 -12.53 4.40
CA HIS A 328 -0.08 -12.26 4.23
C HIS A 328 0.54 -11.40 5.33
N ILE A 329 -0.23 -10.53 5.99
CA ILE A 329 0.24 -9.67 7.11
C ILE A 329 1.03 -10.45 8.17
N PRO A 330 0.59 -11.62 8.68
CA PRO A 330 1.35 -12.36 9.70
C PRO A 330 2.74 -12.81 9.25
N ARG A 331 2.97 -12.88 7.93
CA ARG A 331 4.25 -13.23 7.32
C ARG A 331 5.10 -12.00 6.98
N ALA A 332 4.55 -10.79 7.06
CA ALA A 332 5.24 -9.56 6.69
C ALA A 332 6.53 -9.33 7.48
N LYS A 333 6.52 -9.62 8.78
CA LYS A 333 7.70 -9.55 9.66
C LYS A 333 8.87 -10.45 9.25
N ARG A 334 8.68 -11.39 8.33
CA ARG A 334 9.75 -12.26 7.80
C ARG A 334 10.46 -11.65 6.59
N VAL A 335 9.88 -10.64 5.96
CA VAL A 335 10.38 -10.05 4.71
C VAL A 335 10.65 -8.56 4.81
N LEU A 336 10.11 -7.88 5.82
CA LEU A 336 10.34 -6.47 6.11
C LEU A 336 11.28 -6.33 7.31
N ASP A 337 12.31 -5.51 7.18
CA ASP A 337 13.21 -5.12 8.26
C ASP A 337 12.61 -3.99 9.12
N GLY A 338 11.78 -3.14 8.51
CA GLY A 338 11.25 -1.96 9.17
C GLY A 338 9.98 -1.42 8.50
N VAL A 339 9.21 -0.71 9.31
CA VAL A 339 8.07 0.07 8.85
C VAL A 339 8.31 1.54 9.19
N VAL A 340 7.91 2.42 8.28
CA VAL A 340 8.06 3.86 8.38
C VAL A 340 6.69 4.51 8.30
N THR A 341 6.42 5.48 9.17
CA THR A 341 5.18 6.27 9.14
C THR A 341 5.40 7.58 9.88
N TYR A 342 4.59 8.59 9.62
CA TYR A 342 4.60 9.83 10.40
C TYR A 342 3.87 9.70 11.74
N MET A 343 3.02 8.68 11.90
CA MET A 343 2.27 8.48 13.14
C MET A 343 3.08 7.70 14.18
N PRO A 344 3.09 8.13 15.46
CA PRO A 344 3.87 7.50 16.52
C PRO A 344 3.24 6.16 16.96
N HIS A 345 3.49 5.11 16.20
CA HIS A 345 3.18 3.74 16.58
C HIS A 345 4.42 3.02 17.10
N LYS A 346 4.27 2.12 18.08
CA LYS A 346 5.39 1.26 18.52
C LYS A 346 5.70 0.17 17.51
N ASN A 347 4.65 -0.45 16.98
CA ASN A 347 4.76 -1.50 15.98
C ASN A 347 3.54 -1.48 15.05
N ILE A 348 3.75 -1.88 13.80
CA ILE A 348 2.70 -2.15 12.81
C ILE A 348 2.93 -3.57 12.32
N TRP A 349 1.89 -4.41 12.37
CA TRP A 349 1.98 -5.85 12.01
C TRP A 349 3.07 -6.64 12.77
N GLY A 350 3.42 -6.18 13.98
CA GLY A 350 4.50 -6.75 14.78
C GLY A 350 5.91 -6.38 14.29
N ILE A 351 6.04 -5.40 13.40
CA ILE A 351 7.30 -4.87 12.88
C ILE A 351 7.56 -3.51 13.58
N PRO A 352 8.80 -3.24 14.03
CA PRO A 352 9.17 -1.96 14.61
C PRO A 352 8.91 -0.80 13.65
N VAL A 353 8.36 0.28 14.18
CA VAL A 353 8.10 1.50 13.42
C VAL A 353 9.24 2.50 13.62
N THR A 354 9.59 3.19 12.53
CA THR A 354 10.44 4.38 12.54
C THR A 354 9.57 5.55 12.17
N VAL A 355 9.52 6.53 13.08
CA VAL A 355 8.74 7.73 12.84
C VAL A 355 9.63 8.68 12.06
N ILE A 356 9.24 8.98 10.82
CA ILE A 356 9.82 10.07 10.05
C ILE A 356 8.74 11.07 9.74
N ASP A 357 9.15 12.31 9.58
CA ASP A 357 8.28 13.42 9.31
C ASP A 357 8.39 13.87 7.84
N ASN A 358 7.51 14.77 7.38
CA ASN A 358 7.71 15.42 6.08
C ASN A 358 8.94 16.34 6.12
N GLY A 359 9.78 16.25 5.10
CA GLY A 359 10.91 17.17 4.91
C GLY A 359 10.52 18.44 4.15
N VAL A 360 11.26 19.52 4.37
CA VAL A 360 11.26 20.75 3.55
C VAL A 360 12.56 20.87 2.78
N ASP A 361 12.45 21.45 1.59
CA ASP A 361 13.57 21.87 0.76
C ASP A 361 13.99 23.28 1.19
N LEU A 362 15.25 23.43 1.59
CA LEU A 362 15.78 24.70 2.10
C LEU A 362 16.05 25.69 0.98
N ASP A 363 16.31 25.22 -0.24
CA ASP A 363 16.58 26.07 -1.40
C ASP A 363 15.29 26.75 -1.88
N ALA A 364 14.16 26.05 -1.76
CA ALA A 364 12.84 26.59 -2.05
C ALA A 364 12.31 27.57 -0.97
N ALA A 365 12.98 27.64 0.18
CA ALA A 365 12.57 28.43 1.34
C ALA A 365 13.75 29.29 1.81
N PRO A 366 14.13 30.36 1.10
CA PRO A 366 15.30 31.18 1.43
C PRO A 366 15.16 31.87 2.80
N LEU A 367 16.30 32.16 3.44
CA LEU A 367 16.31 32.86 4.72
C LEU A 367 15.85 34.30 4.48
N ARG A 368 14.85 34.75 5.23
CA ARG A 368 14.26 36.08 5.05
C ARG A 368 15.29 37.19 5.27
N ARG A 369 15.16 38.27 4.49
CA ARG A 369 15.89 39.52 4.68
C ARG A 369 15.01 40.42 5.53
N LEU A 370 15.37 40.63 6.78
CA LEU A 370 14.56 41.42 7.71
C LEU A 370 14.39 42.85 7.20
N ALA A 371 13.17 43.19 6.77
CA ALA A 371 12.76 44.49 6.27
C ALA A 371 11.58 45.03 7.10
N LEU A 372 11.69 44.91 8.43
CA LEU A 372 10.64 45.33 9.35
C LEU A 372 10.60 46.86 9.45
N SER A 373 9.40 47.44 9.31
CA SER A 373 9.20 48.88 9.48
C SER A 373 9.13 49.25 10.97
N GLU A 374 9.97 50.19 11.39
CA GLU A 374 9.90 50.74 12.75
C GLU A 374 8.61 51.55 12.93
N GLY A 375 7.88 51.32 14.03
CA GLY A 375 6.65 52.04 14.36
C GLY A 375 5.39 51.63 13.58
N GLY A 376 5.48 50.62 12.70
CA GLY A 376 4.35 50.07 11.95
C GLY A 376 3.48 49.08 12.75
N PRO A 377 2.31 48.69 12.21
CA PRO A 377 1.50 47.62 12.78
C PRO A 377 2.29 46.32 12.85
N LEU A 378 1.98 45.48 13.85
CA LEU A 378 2.50 44.11 13.89
C LEU A 378 1.83 43.31 12.76
N THR A 379 2.63 42.95 11.76
CA THR A 379 2.17 42.23 10.56
C THR A 379 2.25 40.72 10.74
N MET A 380 1.11 40.06 10.64
CA MET A 380 0.93 38.61 10.62
C MET A 380 0.76 38.13 9.17
N LEU A 381 1.42 37.04 8.77
CA LEU A 381 1.33 36.48 7.42
C LEU A 381 0.73 35.07 7.43
N CYS A 382 -0.36 34.84 6.70
CA CYS A 382 -0.88 33.50 6.43
C CYS A 382 -0.75 33.16 4.94
N VAL A 383 0.03 32.12 4.63
CA VAL A 383 0.15 31.56 3.27
C VAL A 383 -0.58 30.23 3.24
N ALA A 384 -1.71 30.11 2.53
CA ALA A 384 -2.47 28.87 2.44
C ALA A 384 -3.46 28.83 1.27
N ASN A 385 -3.72 27.65 0.75
CA ASN A 385 -4.98 27.35 0.08
C ASN A 385 -6.06 27.14 1.16
N LEU A 386 -6.89 28.15 1.43
CA LEU A 386 -7.70 28.20 2.64
C LEU A 386 -8.79 27.14 2.72
N SER A 387 -9.07 26.71 3.94
CA SER A 387 -9.99 25.62 4.32
C SER A 387 -10.35 25.80 5.79
N PHE A 388 -11.50 25.28 6.21
CA PHE A 388 -12.06 25.57 7.54
C PHE A 388 -11.16 25.16 8.71
N TRP A 389 -10.25 24.20 8.53
CA TRP A 389 -9.28 23.80 9.57
C TRP A 389 -8.06 24.73 9.69
N HIS A 390 -7.91 25.73 8.82
CA HIS A 390 -6.89 26.77 9.01
C HIS A 390 -7.26 27.71 10.17
N GLY A 391 -8.55 27.88 10.46
CA GLY A 391 -9.03 28.58 11.65
C GLY A 391 -8.75 30.08 11.68
N LEU A 392 -8.64 30.74 10.52
CA LEU A 392 -8.39 32.18 10.46
C LEU A 392 -9.56 33.02 11.00
N ASP A 393 -10.78 32.48 10.98
CA ASP A 393 -11.94 33.09 11.62
C ASP A 393 -11.72 33.32 13.12
N ARG A 394 -11.01 32.40 13.80
CA ARG A 394 -10.63 32.57 15.21
C ARG A 394 -9.65 33.71 15.42
N LEU A 395 -8.71 33.88 14.49
CA LEU A 395 -7.74 34.96 14.53
C LEU A 395 -8.41 36.32 14.27
N VAL A 396 -9.28 36.41 13.26
CA VAL A 396 -10.04 37.63 12.94
C VAL A 396 -10.92 38.07 14.11
N ARG A 397 -11.64 37.15 14.76
CA ARG A 397 -12.38 37.45 15.99
C ARG A 397 -11.47 37.95 17.11
N GLY A 398 -10.28 37.36 17.24
CA GLY A 398 -9.26 37.79 18.20
C GLY A 398 -8.74 39.20 17.92
N MET A 399 -8.50 39.53 16.64
CA MET A 399 -8.08 40.87 16.21
C MET A 399 -9.15 41.91 16.56
N CYS A 400 -10.42 41.62 16.30
CA CYS A 400 -11.54 42.50 16.66
C CYS A 400 -11.60 42.73 18.19
N ALA A 401 -11.47 41.67 18.99
CA ALA A 401 -11.50 41.77 20.45
C ALA A 401 -10.31 42.56 21.02
N TYR A 402 -9.12 42.38 20.44
CA TYR A 402 -7.90 43.08 20.85
C TYR A 402 -7.92 44.57 20.46
N GLY A 403 -8.45 44.89 19.28
CA GLY A 403 -8.59 46.27 18.79
C GLY A 403 -9.61 47.12 19.57
N ALA A 404 -10.43 46.52 20.43
CA ALA A 404 -11.34 47.25 21.31
C ALA A 404 -10.62 48.07 22.40
N ASN A 405 -9.33 47.79 22.64
CA ASN A 405 -8.48 48.61 23.51
C ASN A 405 -7.78 49.69 22.70
N GLU A 406 -8.09 50.96 22.93
CA GLU A 406 -7.52 52.11 22.18
C GLU A 406 -6.00 52.27 22.37
N GLU A 407 -5.43 51.72 23.44
CA GLU A 407 -3.98 51.73 23.68
C GLU A 407 -3.25 50.54 23.01
N ALA A 408 -3.99 49.62 22.38
CA ALA A 408 -3.42 48.44 21.75
C ALA A 408 -2.56 48.80 20.54
N ARG A 409 -1.37 48.19 20.44
CA ARG A 409 -0.52 48.28 19.25
C ARG A 409 -1.31 47.82 18.02
N PRO A 410 -1.34 48.58 16.90
CA PRO A 410 -2.03 48.16 15.69
C PRO A 410 -1.53 46.81 15.16
N VAL A 411 -2.44 45.96 14.67
CA VAL A 411 -2.13 44.64 14.10
C VAL A 411 -2.66 44.55 12.67
N ARG A 412 -1.94 43.85 11.81
CA ARG A 412 -2.31 43.61 10.41
C ARG A 412 -2.21 42.12 10.08
N LEU A 413 -3.14 41.60 9.30
CA LEU A 413 -3.10 40.24 8.75
C LEU A 413 -3.00 40.28 7.22
N LEU A 414 -1.97 39.66 6.67
CA LEU A 414 -1.80 39.43 5.24
C LEU A 414 -2.19 37.99 4.92
N VAL A 415 -3.16 37.82 4.01
CA VAL A 415 -3.66 36.51 3.58
C VAL A 415 -3.28 36.27 2.13
N VAL A 416 -2.44 35.25 1.91
CA VAL A 416 -1.92 34.86 0.60
C VAL A 416 -2.44 33.48 0.24
N GLY A 417 -3.11 33.36 -0.90
CA GLY A 417 -3.70 32.11 -1.34
C GLY A 417 -4.65 32.27 -2.53
N PRO A 418 -4.98 31.17 -3.23
CA PRO A 418 -6.03 31.18 -4.24
C PRO A 418 -7.40 31.45 -3.62
N GLU A 419 -8.34 31.91 -4.45
CA GLU A 419 -9.75 32.04 -4.08
C GLU A 419 -10.37 30.68 -3.72
N THR A 420 -11.02 30.61 -2.56
CA THR A 420 -11.75 29.42 -2.09
C THR A 420 -13.06 29.82 -1.43
N GLU A 421 -13.98 28.86 -1.30
CA GLU A 421 -15.23 29.08 -0.54
C GLU A 421 -14.98 29.49 0.91
N GLU A 422 -13.88 29.04 1.50
CA GLU A 422 -13.52 29.46 2.85
C GLU A 422 -12.98 30.89 2.89
N LEU A 423 -12.20 31.29 1.88
CA LEU A 423 -11.71 32.65 1.76
C LEU A 423 -12.87 33.65 1.63
N LYS A 424 -13.91 33.32 0.85
CA LYS A 424 -15.13 34.14 0.74
C LYS A 424 -15.85 34.34 2.08
N LYS A 425 -15.95 33.28 2.90
CA LYS A 425 -16.53 33.41 4.25
C LYS A 425 -15.69 34.30 5.15
N LEU A 426 -14.36 34.22 5.00
CA LEU A 426 -13.44 35.06 5.76
C LEU A 426 -13.56 36.53 5.34
N HIS A 427 -13.74 36.84 4.06
CA HIS A 427 -14.07 38.19 3.58
C HIS A 427 -15.31 38.75 4.28
N ASN A 428 -16.42 38.01 4.26
CA ASN A 428 -17.66 38.46 4.91
C ASN A 428 -17.46 38.71 6.42
N LEU A 429 -16.73 37.83 7.10
CA LEU A 429 -16.45 37.99 8.53
C LEU A 429 -15.59 39.24 8.81
N VAL A 430 -14.62 39.55 7.95
CA VAL A 430 -13.78 40.75 8.07
C VAL A 430 -14.62 42.01 7.92
N GLU A 431 -15.52 42.04 6.93
CA GLU A 431 -16.45 43.15 6.69
C GLU A 431 -17.44 43.31 7.87
N GLU A 432 -18.03 42.22 8.35
CA GLU A 432 -18.92 42.21 9.51
C GLU A 432 -18.25 42.73 10.79
N MET A 433 -16.93 42.55 10.91
CA MET A 433 -16.14 42.99 12.06
C MET A 433 -15.48 44.36 11.87
N GLY A 434 -15.64 45.01 10.70
CA GLY A 434 -15.03 46.30 10.40
C GLY A 434 -13.50 46.27 10.39
N LEU A 435 -12.90 45.17 9.92
CA LEU A 435 -11.45 44.95 9.91
C LEU A 435 -10.82 45.10 8.51
N ASP A 436 -11.51 45.72 7.55
CA ASP A 436 -11.09 45.87 6.15
C ASP A 436 -9.70 46.51 6.00
N ASP A 437 -9.37 47.50 6.83
CA ASP A 437 -8.06 48.17 6.83
C ASP A 437 -6.96 47.35 7.52
N SER A 438 -7.35 46.33 8.31
CA SER A 438 -6.45 45.50 9.11
C SER A 438 -6.18 44.13 8.47
N VAL A 439 -7.03 43.66 7.55
CA VAL A 439 -6.88 42.34 6.90
C VAL A 439 -6.80 42.51 5.39
N MET A 440 -5.64 42.17 4.82
CA MET A 440 -5.37 42.31 3.39
C MET A 440 -5.36 40.96 2.70
N PHE A 441 -6.15 40.83 1.65
CA PHE A 441 -6.23 39.64 0.80
C PHE A 441 -5.43 39.86 -0.48
N LEU A 442 -4.31 39.13 -0.63
CA LEU A 442 -3.30 39.42 -1.66
C LEU A 442 -3.33 38.48 -2.87
N GLY A 443 -4.23 37.49 -2.86
CA GLY A 443 -4.28 36.42 -3.85
C GLY A 443 -3.07 35.49 -3.80
N PRO A 444 -2.89 34.59 -4.80
CA PRO A 444 -1.75 33.69 -4.85
C PRO A 444 -0.47 34.44 -5.23
N LYS A 445 0.62 34.19 -4.49
CA LYS A 445 1.96 34.74 -4.73
C LYS A 445 3.01 33.64 -4.79
N THR A 446 4.05 33.83 -5.60
CA THR A 446 5.17 32.87 -5.77
C THR A 446 6.49 33.61 -5.97
N GLY A 447 7.61 32.91 -5.73
CA GLY A 447 8.96 33.46 -5.93
C GLY A 447 9.21 34.75 -5.14
N ALA A 448 9.87 35.72 -5.78
CA ALA A 448 10.28 36.97 -5.16
C ALA A 448 9.13 37.77 -4.52
N ASP A 449 7.93 37.74 -5.12
CA ASP A 449 6.75 38.41 -4.56
C ASP A 449 6.34 37.81 -3.21
N LEU A 450 6.40 36.48 -3.10
CA LEU A 450 6.11 35.79 -1.84
C LEU A 450 7.22 36.02 -0.82
N ASP A 451 8.47 36.02 -1.27
CA ASP A 451 9.63 36.24 -0.41
C ASP A 451 9.59 37.64 0.23
N SER A 452 9.20 38.68 -0.50
CA SER A 452 9.03 40.05 0.04
C SER A 452 8.01 40.08 1.20
N LEU A 453 6.93 39.31 1.10
CA LEU A 453 5.93 39.25 2.17
C LEU A 453 6.48 38.58 3.44
N PHE A 454 7.37 37.60 3.30
CA PHE A 454 8.07 37.01 4.44
C PHE A 454 9.09 37.96 5.07
N ASP A 455 9.73 38.80 4.26
CA ASP A 455 10.70 39.81 4.67
C ASP A 455 10.04 40.94 5.50
N GLU A 456 8.80 41.31 5.15
CA GLU A 456 8.00 42.37 5.80
C GLU A 456 7.17 41.88 7.01
N ALA A 457 6.92 40.57 7.11
CA ALA A 457 6.08 40.01 8.17
C ALA A 457 6.85 39.80 9.49
N HIS A 458 6.20 40.13 10.60
CA HIS A 458 6.75 39.93 11.94
C HIS A 458 6.60 38.47 12.38
N ILE A 459 5.43 37.88 12.11
CA ILE A 459 5.07 36.53 12.51
C ILE A 459 4.21 35.84 11.45
N ALA A 460 4.34 34.53 11.31
CA ALA A 460 3.55 33.73 10.38
C ALA A 460 2.43 32.95 11.10
N VAL A 461 1.35 32.67 10.38
CA VAL A 461 0.14 32.03 10.90
C VAL A 461 0.02 30.61 10.35
N GLY A 462 0.29 29.64 11.21
CA GLY A 462 0.08 28.21 10.98
C GLY A 462 -1.40 27.83 10.93
N SER A 463 -1.69 26.53 10.94
CA SER A 463 -3.07 26.07 11.11
C SER A 463 -3.52 26.25 12.56
N LEU A 464 -4.66 26.91 12.74
CA LEU A 464 -5.26 27.20 14.05
C LEU A 464 -6.52 26.36 14.32
N GLY A 465 -7.00 25.56 13.36
CA GLY A 465 -8.27 24.83 13.45
C GLY A 465 -8.19 23.32 13.18
N LEU A 466 -7.02 22.67 13.34
CA LEU A 466 -6.89 21.23 13.01
C LEU A 466 -7.78 20.33 13.90
N HIS A 467 -8.17 20.79 15.10
CA HIS A 467 -9.11 20.08 15.95
C HIS A 467 -10.50 19.91 15.30
N ARG A 468 -10.88 20.80 14.36
CA ARG A 468 -12.14 20.71 13.59
C ARG A 468 -12.22 19.47 12.72
N ILE A 469 -11.07 18.90 12.35
CA ILE A 469 -10.98 17.63 11.61
C ILE A 469 -10.50 16.46 12.49
N GLY A 470 -10.57 16.63 13.82
CA GLY A 470 -10.21 15.60 14.80
C GLY A 470 -8.71 15.34 14.94
N LEU A 471 -7.86 16.27 14.48
CA LEU A 471 -6.40 16.14 14.57
C LEU A 471 -5.85 16.99 15.74
N ASP A 472 -5.35 16.31 16.78
CA ASP A 472 -4.55 16.93 17.85
C ASP A 472 -3.06 17.05 17.48
N ARG A 473 -2.58 16.15 16.61
CA ARG A 473 -1.20 16.15 16.08
C ARG A 473 -1.19 16.47 14.59
N GLY A 474 -0.24 17.30 14.18
CA GLY A 474 -0.02 17.69 12.79
C GLY A 474 1.43 17.48 12.36
N SER A 475 1.64 17.53 11.05
CA SER A 475 2.93 17.63 10.35
C SER A 475 2.69 18.53 9.13
N THR A 476 2.46 19.82 9.35
CA THR A 476 2.22 20.71 8.21
C THR A 476 3.53 21.15 7.59
N LEU A 477 3.60 21.20 6.26
CA LEU A 477 4.77 21.75 5.55
C LEU A 477 4.97 23.24 5.89
N LYS A 478 3.87 23.94 6.16
CA LYS A 478 3.82 25.37 6.41
C LYS A 478 4.72 25.80 7.57
N VAL A 479 4.57 25.21 8.75
CA VAL A 479 5.38 25.62 9.93
C VAL A 479 6.85 25.26 9.76
N LYS A 480 7.15 24.23 8.98
CA LYS A 480 8.52 23.81 8.64
C LYS A 480 9.16 24.80 7.69
N GLU A 481 8.41 25.26 6.69
CA GLU A 481 8.83 26.33 5.78
C GLU A 481 9.05 27.65 6.55
N TYR A 482 8.17 27.99 7.49
CA TYR A 482 8.32 29.17 8.35
C TYR A 482 9.60 29.10 9.20
N CYS A 483 9.84 27.93 9.80
CA CYS A 483 11.07 27.66 10.54
C CYS A 483 12.30 27.77 9.63
N ALA A 484 12.27 27.19 8.42
CA ALA A 484 13.36 27.33 7.46
C ALA A 484 13.59 28.80 7.10
N ARG A 485 12.55 29.53 6.70
CA ARG A 485 12.62 30.97 6.33
C ARG A 485 13.05 31.88 7.49
N GLY A 486 13.03 31.39 8.73
CA GLY A 486 13.44 32.13 9.92
C GLY A 486 12.40 33.15 10.39
N ILE A 487 11.11 32.86 10.14
CA ILE A 487 9.97 33.67 10.62
C ILE A 487 9.28 32.96 11.80
N PRO A 488 9.17 33.61 12.97
CA PRO A 488 8.41 33.10 14.11
C PRO A 488 6.96 32.79 13.71
N PHE A 489 6.30 31.87 14.41
CA PHE A 489 4.94 31.48 14.01
C PHE A 489 4.02 31.07 15.16
N ILE A 490 2.71 31.22 14.92
CA ILE A 490 1.64 30.68 15.77
C ILE A 490 1.01 29.42 15.16
N TYR A 491 0.57 28.50 16.00
CA TYR A 491 -0.10 27.25 15.62
C TYR A 491 -0.95 26.72 16.79
N SER A 492 -1.92 25.82 16.56
CA SER A 492 -2.77 25.31 17.66
C SER A 492 -2.59 23.83 18.02
N TYR A 493 -1.91 23.05 17.19
CA TYR A 493 -1.81 21.60 17.34
C TYR A 493 -0.44 21.16 17.89
N ARG A 494 -0.27 19.88 18.18
CA ARG A 494 1.05 19.32 18.53
C ARG A 494 1.81 18.93 17.27
N GLU A 495 2.95 19.58 17.03
CA GLU A 495 3.86 19.22 15.95
C GLU A 495 4.88 18.17 16.44
N ALA A 496 5.23 17.20 15.61
CA ALA A 496 5.99 16.02 16.02
C ALA A 496 7.42 16.33 16.47
N GLN A 497 8.07 17.31 15.83
CA GLN A 497 9.45 17.70 16.11
C GLN A 497 9.56 18.95 17.01
N LEU A 498 8.44 19.58 17.36
CA LEU A 498 8.42 20.71 18.30
C LEU A 498 8.04 20.22 19.71
N ARG A 499 8.74 20.72 20.71
CA ARG A 499 8.46 20.51 22.13
C ARG A 499 7.28 21.38 22.59
N GLY A 500 7.09 22.53 21.96
CA GLY A 500 6.07 23.52 22.29
C GLY A 500 6.56 24.63 23.23
N ASP A 501 7.86 24.68 23.50
CA ASP A 501 8.54 25.69 24.31
C ASP A 501 9.67 26.39 23.52
N GLU A 502 9.75 26.16 22.21
CA GLU A 502 10.70 26.84 21.34
C GLU A 502 10.46 28.36 21.34
N ALA A 503 11.52 29.15 21.51
CA ALA A 503 11.45 30.61 21.60
C ALA A 503 10.82 31.29 20.37
N PHE A 504 10.85 30.63 19.21
CA PHE A 504 10.30 31.15 17.94
C PHE A 504 8.89 30.66 17.61
N SER A 505 8.24 29.88 18.48
CA SER A 505 6.91 29.34 18.21
C SER A 505 5.96 29.55 19.39
N LEU A 506 4.74 29.99 19.10
CA LEU A 506 3.69 30.15 20.11
C LEU A 506 2.52 29.19 19.80
N ARG A 507 2.27 28.25 20.71
CA ARG A 507 1.13 27.34 20.60
C ARG A 507 -0.11 27.92 21.27
N VAL A 508 -1.10 28.30 20.47
CA VAL A 508 -2.40 28.78 20.95
C VAL A 508 -3.36 27.62 21.25
N ALA A 509 -4.47 27.89 21.95
CA ALA A 509 -5.44 26.85 22.30
C ALA A 509 -6.07 26.18 21.05
N ALA A 510 -6.25 24.86 21.12
CA ALA A 510 -6.92 24.05 20.08
C ALA A 510 -8.43 23.96 20.34
N ASP A 511 -9.11 25.10 20.36
CA ASP A 511 -10.55 25.21 20.62
C ASP A 511 -11.24 26.13 19.59
N GLU A 512 -12.51 26.47 19.80
CA GLU A 512 -13.26 27.41 18.93
C GLU A 512 -13.23 28.86 19.44
N ASN A 513 -12.52 29.13 20.54
CA ASN A 513 -12.42 30.47 21.10
C ASN A 513 -11.58 31.37 20.18
N ALA A 514 -11.81 32.68 20.28
CA ALA A 514 -10.97 33.67 19.62
C ALA A 514 -9.51 33.53 20.05
N VAL A 515 -8.58 33.75 19.13
CA VAL A 515 -7.15 33.74 19.44
C VAL A 515 -6.81 34.95 20.30
N ASP A 516 -6.06 34.75 21.39
CA ASP A 516 -5.55 35.83 22.22
C ASP A 516 -4.44 36.59 21.46
N VAL A 517 -4.81 37.65 20.74
CA VAL A 517 -3.87 38.48 19.99
C VAL A 517 -2.94 39.26 20.92
N GLY A 518 -3.36 39.58 22.15
CA GLY A 518 -2.50 40.22 23.14
C GLY A 518 -1.31 39.33 23.51
N ALA A 519 -1.55 38.01 23.66
CA ALA A 519 -0.48 37.03 23.85
C ALA A 519 0.43 36.91 22.62
N VAL A 520 -0.11 37.02 21.40
CA VAL A 520 0.69 37.02 20.16
C VAL A 520 1.60 38.24 20.06
N VAL A 521 1.07 39.43 20.37
CA VAL A 521 1.85 40.69 20.40
C VAL A 521 2.93 40.62 21.47
N SER A 522 2.57 40.22 22.69
CA SER A 522 3.51 40.04 23.79
C SER A 522 4.61 39.03 23.45
N PHE A 523 4.27 37.94 22.76
CA PHE A 523 5.25 36.97 22.28
C PHE A 523 6.25 37.61 21.30
N CYS A 524 5.76 38.34 20.29
CA CYS A 524 6.60 39.03 19.32
C CYS A 524 7.51 40.09 19.97
N ASP A 525 7.01 40.85 20.93
CA ASP A 525 7.77 41.90 21.61
C ASP A 525 8.87 41.34 22.52
N ASN A 526 8.71 40.09 22.99
CA ASN A 526 9.72 39.37 23.78
C ASN A 526 10.70 38.56 22.92
N LEU A 527 10.57 38.59 21.59
CA LEU A 527 11.58 38.00 20.71
C LEU A 527 12.84 38.85 20.79
N GLY A 528 13.99 38.19 20.98
CA GLY A 528 15.29 38.85 20.99
C GLY A 528 15.71 39.37 19.61
N ASP A 529 17.01 39.36 19.34
CA ASP A 529 17.53 39.75 18.02
C ASP A 529 16.93 38.86 16.91
N ALA A 530 16.12 39.48 16.03
CA ALA A 530 15.44 38.82 14.94
C ALA A 530 16.40 38.15 13.94
N ALA A 531 17.60 38.71 13.73
CA ALA A 531 18.58 38.14 12.81
C ALA A 531 19.25 36.90 13.42
N ALA A 532 19.57 36.94 14.71
CA ALA A 532 20.06 35.78 15.44
C ALA A 532 19.01 34.66 15.51
N LEU A 533 17.76 35.03 15.80
CA LEU A 533 16.63 34.09 15.86
C LEU A 533 16.40 33.42 14.50
N ALA A 534 16.40 34.17 13.40
CA ALA A 534 16.22 33.62 12.07
C ALA A 534 17.30 32.56 11.72
N LYS A 535 18.57 32.81 12.12
CA LYS A 535 19.66 31.84 11.95
C LYS A 535 19.48 30.61 12.84
N GLU A 536 19.04 30.79 14.08
CA GLU A 536 18.74 29.68 14.98
C GLU A 536 17.63 28.79 14.42
N MET A 537 16.56 29.41 13.93
CA MET A 537 15.43 28.72 13.28
C MET A 537 15.88 27.96 12.04
N ARG A 538 16.73 28.57 11.18
CA ARG A 538 17.32 27.87 10.02
C ARG A 538 18.11 26.63 10.45
N ALA A 539 18.99 26.77 11.43
CA ALA A 539 19.77 25.65 11.96
C ALA A 539 18.88 24.58 12.63
N PHE A 540 17.77 24.98 13.24
CA PHE A 540 16.76 24.04 13.74
C PHE A 540 16.10 23.27 12.58
N ALA A 541 15.66 23.97 11.54
CA ALA A 541 15.05 23.36 10.36
C ALA A 541 16.02 22.41 9.64
N GLU A 542 17.28 22.80 9.47
CA GLU A 542 18.36 21.94 8.93
C GLU A 542 18.49 20.62 9.68
N ARG A 543 18.44 20.66 11.01
CA ARG A 543 18.60 19.49 11.88
C ARG A 543 17.34 18.63 12.02
N ARG A 544 16.15 19.20 11.85
CA ARG A 544 14.88 18.56 12.26
C ARG A 544 13.83 18.45 11.17
N PHE A 545 13.88 19.30 10.15
CA PHE A 545 12.83 19.44 9.15
C PHE A 545 13.28 19.17 7.71
N THR A 546 14.57 19.00 7.44
CA THR A 546 15.07 18.64 6.09
C THR A 546 14.82 17.18 5.75
N TRP A 547 14.74 16.84 4.46
CA TRP A 547 14.68 15.44 4.06
C TRP A 547 15.93 14.67 4.49
N GLU A 548 17.10 15.31 4.48
CA GLU A 548 18.38 14.77 4.93
C GLU A 548 18.30 14.35 6.40
N SER A 549 17.77 15.21 7.27
CA SER A 549 17.58 14.86 8.69
C SER A 549 16.64 13.66 8.87
N GLN A 550 15.57 13.56 8.06
CA GLN A 550 14.62 12.45 8.14
C GLN A 550 15.20 11.15 7.58
N MET A 551 15.97 11.23 6.49
CA MET A 551 16.63 10.07 5.87
C MET A 551 17.81 9.58 6.70
N ALA A 552 18.51 10.46 7.43
CA ALA A 552 19.57 10.08 8.36
C ALA A 552 19.08 9.14 9.46
N ILE A 553 17.86 9.33 9.98
CA ILE A 553 17.23 8.41 10.94
C ILE A 553 17.08 7.00 10.33
N LEU A 554 16.77 6.91 9.04
CA LEU A 554 16.64 5.63 8.34
C LEU A 554 18.00 5.00 8.05
N ALA A 555 18.97 5.81 7.66
CA ALA A 555 20.34 5.37 7.38
C ALA A 555 20.98 4.78 8.65
N ASP A 556 20.97 5.50 9.77
CA ASP A 556 21.48 5.03 11.06
C ASP A 556 20.81 3.70 11.47
N ARG A 557 19.48 3.64 11.37
CA ARG A 557 18.72 2.49 11.85
C ARG A 557 18.84 1.23 10.99
N TYR A 558 18.86 1.36 9.66
CA TYR A 558 18.72 0.23 8.75
C TYR A 558 19.94 -0.01 7.86
N TYR A 559 20.83 0.96 7.76
CA TYR A 559 21.90 1.00 6.77
C TYR A 559 23.30 0.91 7.40
N GLU A 560 23.57 1.66 8.48
CA GLU A 560 24.88 1.67 9.15
C GLU A 560 25.18 0.42 9.99
N THR A 561 24.19 -0.45 10.24
CA THR A 561 24.37 -1.73 10.96
C THR A 561 25.13 -2.81 10.18
N VAL A 562 25.83 -2.47 9.09
CA VAL A 562 26.79 -3.37 8.39
C VAL A 562 28.24 -3.14 8.85
N SER A 563 28.48 -2.24 9.80
CA SER A 563 29.81 -2.00 10.37
C SER A 563 29.87 -2.39 11.85
N LEU A 564 30.22 -3.66 12.12
CA LEU A 564 31.10 -4.08 13.22
C LEU A 564 31.71 -5.45 12.88
#